data_AF-A0A409VJ29-F1
#
_entry.id   AF-A0A409VJ29-F1
#
_cell.length_a   1.000
_cell.length_b   1.000
_cell.length_c   1.000
_cell.angle_alpha   90.00
_cell.angle_beta   90.00
_cell.angle_gamma   90.00
#
_symmetry.space_group_name_H-M   'P 1'
#
loop_
_entity.id
_entity.type
_entity.pdbx_description
1 polymer ?
#
loop_
_entity_poly.entity_id
_entity_poly.type
_entity_poly.pdbx_seq_one_letter_code
_entity_poly.pdbx_strand_id
1 'polypeptide(L)'
;MTVSGMMTRELVVDGFTGDAAGYEPVRRAYVIAFDTVALLSIVCLFTILATAYFAPSIRRTGTWFAFLGSWLITSISYVLLIRQQIGPPPDRGLCLFQAMLIYSNPVLSALTSLSFILELGVMNPQWVRRDPSGLYCHLSKPIALSVTSAIVIACMVFLLLLEALVAFTYYRNWKITQEFKELNRSSVNFSVTVRFVAFNIGVFFALTFGFWSFVPKTLVNSARLDLALGSLPLIASIVFGSHKDFFRVWFPCLQDRESQKNNLY
;
A
#
# COMPACT_ATOMS: atom_id res chain seq x y z
N MET A 1 -23.16 41.70 40.11
CA MET A 1 -22.03 41.55 39.16
C MET A 1 -22.07 40.13 38.66
N THR A 2 -22.62 39.97 37.45
CA THR A 2 -22.96 38.72 36.80
C THR A 2 -22.42 38.83 35.38
N VAL A 3 -21.54 37.92 34.96
CA VAL A 3 -21.57 37.32 33.61
C VAL A 3 -20.97 35.92 33.74
N SER A 4 -21.82 34.95 33.39
CA SER A 4 -21.56 33.54 33.16
C SER A 4 -21.42 33.32 31.65
N GLY A 5 -20.61 32.34 31.21
CA GLY A 5 -20.80 31.69 29.91
C GLY A 5 -19.74 31.92 28.81
N MET A 6 -18.90 30.91 28.59
CA MET A 6 -18.30 30.49 27.31
C MET A 6 -17.64 29.13 27.57
N MET A 7 -18.39 28.05 27.78
CA MET A 7 -19.07 27.21 26.78
C MET A 7 -18.14 26.73 25.66
N THR A 8 -17.51 25.59 25.96
CA THR A 8 -17.24 24.46 25.07
C THR A 8 -18.09 24.45 23.80
N ARG A 9 -17.46 24.68 22.65
CA ARG A 9 -18.00 24.25 21.36
C ARG A 9 -17.49 22.85 21.08
N GLU A 10 -18.31 21.87 21.47
CA GLU A 10 -18.32 20.56 20.85
C GLU A 10 -18.55 20.77 19.34
N LEU A 11 -17.61 20.32 18.51
CA LEU A 11 -17.89 20.05 17.10
C LEU A 11 -18.72 18.77 17.05
N VAL A 12 -20.01 18.92 17.35
CA VAL A 12 -21.05 17.97 17.01
C VAL A 12 -21.10 17.94 15.49
N VAL A 13 -20.46 16.94 14.89
CA VAL A 13 -20.67 16.55 13.49
C VAL A 13 -22.00 15.79 13.44
N ASP A 14 -23.08 16.55 13.56
CA ASP A 14 -24.44 16.12 13.24
C ASP A 14 -24.59 16.13 11.71
N GLY A 15 -25.13 15.04 11.18
CA GLY A 15 -25.50 14.96 9.76
C GLY A 15 -24.66 13.99 8.93
N PHE A 16 -24.61 12.72 9.33
CA PHE A 16 -24.36 11.62 8.38
C PHE A 16 -25.51 10.60 8.46
N THR A 17 -26.74 11.09 8.40
CA THR A 17 -27.91 10.31 7.99
C THR A 17 -28.09 10.53 6.48
N GLY A 18 -27.15 9.98 5.71
CA GLY A 18 -27.20 9.95 4.25
C GLY A 18 -27.29 8.50 3.81
N ASP A 19 -28.51 8.05 3.61
CA ASP A 19 -28.95 6.96 2.72
C ASP A 19 -27.94 5.82 2.45
N ALA A 20 -28.13 4.72 3.18
CA ALA A 20 -27.58 3.39 2.88
C ALA A 20 -28.25 2.74 1.63
N ALA A 21 -28.67 3.54 0.65
CA ALA A 21 -29.39 3.10 -0.54
C ALA A 21 -28.44 3.08 -1.75
N GLY A 22 -27.54 2.10 -1.81
CA GLY A 22 -26.72 1.91 -3.01
C GLY A 22 -25.41 1.13 -2.84
N TYR A 23 -25.05 0.70 -1.63
CA TYR A 23 -23.86 -0.13 -1.46
C TYR A 23 -24.21 -1.60 -1.68
N GLU A 24 -23.78 -2.16 -2.82
CA GLU A 24 -23.77 -3.62 -3.03
C GLU A 24 -23.01 -4.27 -1.87
N PRO A 25 -23.66 -5.13 -1.06
CA PRO A 25 -23.03 -5.68 0.14
C PRO A 25 -21.84 -6.54 -0.27
N VAL A 26 -20.67 -6.28 0.33
CA VAL A 26 -19.49 -7.13 0.14
C VAL A 26 -19.90 -8.58 0.44
N ARG A 27 -19.68 -9.48 -0.52
CA ARG A 27 -20.05 -10.89 -0.36
C ARG A 27 -19.35 -11.44 0.88
N ARG A 28 -20.13 -12.05 1.78
CA ARG A 28 -19.64 -12.67 3.04
C ARG A 28 -18.38 -13.52 2.84
N ALA A 29 -18.29 -14.24 1.71
CA ALA A 29 -17.13 -15.06 1.37
C ALA A 29 -15.80 -14.28 1.33
N TYR A 30 -15.79 -13.04 0.83
CA TYR A 30 -14.57 -12.23 0.77
C TYR A 30 -14.13 -11.76 2.16
N VAL A 31 -15.09 -11.36 3.00
CA VAL A 31 -14.82 -10.97 4.39
C VAL A 31 -14.23 -12.14 5.17
N ILE A 32 -14.85 -13.32 5.07
CA ILE A 32 -14.35 -14.54 5.71
C ILE A 32 -12.94 -14.88 5.19
N ALA A 33 -12.72 -14.86 3.88
CA ALA A 33 -11.41 -15.14 3.30
C ALA A 33 -10.35 -14.17 3.82
N PHE A 34 -10.64 -12.87 3.85
CA PHE A 34 -9.73 -11.84 4.37
C PHE A 34 -9.38 -12.08 5.84
N ASP A 35 -10.39 -12.28 6.69
CA ASP A 35 -10.19 -12.50 8.13
C ASP A 35 -9.42 -13.79 8.41
N THR A 36 -9.70 -14.87 7.67
CA THR A 36 -8.98 -16.14 7.84
C THR A 36 -7.49 -16.01 7.52
N VAL A 37 -7.14 -15.29 6.46
CA VAL A 37 -5.74 -15.02 6.09
C VAL A 37 -5.05 -14.15 7.16
N ALA A 38 -5.72 -13.12 7.64
CA ALA A 38 -5.17 -12.24 8.67
C ALA A 38 -4.95 -12.98 10.00
N LEU A 39 -5.93 -13.78 10.44
CA LEU A 39 -5.82 -14.60 11.65
C LEU A 39 -4.72 -15.66 11.53
N LEU A 40 -4.63 -16.36 10.39
CA LEU A 40 -3.56 -17.32 10.14
C LEU A 40 -2.18 -16.63 10.22
N SER A 41 -2.06 -15.42 9.67
CA SER A 41 -0.83 -14.63 9.75
C SER A 41 -0.44 -14.30 11.19
N ILE A 42 -1.41 -13.91 12.03
CA ILE A 42 -1.19 -13.66 13.47
C ILE A 42 -0.68 -14.93 14.16
N VAL A 43 -1.35 -16.07 13.96
CA VAL A 43 -0.96 -17.34 14.57
C VAL A 43 0.45 -17.74 14.16
N CYS A 44 0.76 -17.70 12.87
CA CYS A 44 2.08 -18.05 12.35
C CYS A 44 3.17 -17.11 12.90
N LEU A 45 2.97 -15.79 12.83
CA LEU A 45 3.95 -14.81 13.31
C LEU A 45 4.16 -14.90 14.82
N PHE A 46 3.09 -15.05 15.59
CA PHE A 46 3.18 -15.26 17.03
C PHE A 46 3.93 -16.54 17.37
N THR A 47 3.66 -17.65 16.67
CA THR A 47 4.36 -18.92 16.88
C THR A 47 5.86 -18.78 16.58
N ILE A 48 6.23 -18.07 15.51
CA ILE A 48 7.64 -17.81 15.18
C ILE A 48 8.31 -16.96 16.27
N LEU A 49 7.67 -15.88 16.70
CA LEU A 49 8.19 -14.99 17.74
C LEU A 49 8.34 -15.72 19.09
N ALA A 50 7.32 -16.46 19.50
CA ALA A 50 7.35 -17.27 20.71
C ALA A 50 8.45 -18.34 20.64
N THR A 51 8.55 -19.06 19.52
CA THR A 51 9.60 -20.07 19.32
C THR A 51 10.99 -19.45 19.41
N ALA A 52 11.23 -18.33 18.73
CA ALA A 52 12.51 -17.65 18.75
C ALA A 52 12.85 -17.03 20.12
N TYR A 53 11.83 -16.63 20.90
CA TYR A 53 12.02 -16.07 22.23
C TYR A 53 12.31 -17.16 23.28
N PHE A 54 11.59 -18.28 23.24
CA PHE A 54 11.71 -19.35 24.22
C PHE A 54 12.81 -20.37 23.90
N ALA A 55 13.20 -20.54 22.62
CA ALA A 55 14.23 -21.50 22.25
C ALA A 55 15.64 -20.92 22.47
N PRO A 56 16.40 -21.38 23.48
CA PRO A 56 17.74 -20.84 23.76
C PRO A 56 18.76 -21.16 22.65
N SER A 57 18.45 -22.11 21.77
CA SER A 57 19.25 -22.44 20.58
C SER A 57 19.16 -21.37 19.49
N ILE A 58 18.12 -20.53 19.50
CA ILE A 58 17.85 -19.54 18.47
C ILE A 58 18.32 -18.17 18.95
N ARG A 59 19.53 -17.76 18.57
CA ARG A 59 20.05 -16.41 18.85
C ARG A 59 19.69 -15.47 17.70
N ARG A 60 18.77 -14.54 17.94
CA ARG A 60 18.35 -13.49 16.99
C ARG A 60 18.55 -12.11 17.58
N THR A 61 18.71 -11.13 16.71
CA THR A 61 18.93 -9.73 17.08
C THR A 61 17.62 -9.02 17.45
N GLY A 62 17.72 -7.93 18.20
CA GLY A 62 16.54 -7.12 18.57
C GLY A 62 15.80 -6.56 17.36
N THR A 63 16.51 -6.14 16.31
CA THR A 63 15.88 -5.63 15.08
C THR A 63 15.12 -6.70 14.30
N TRP A 64 15.53 -7.97 14.39
CA TRP A 64 14.79 -9.07 13.77
C TRP A 64 13.42 -9.25 14.43
N PHE A 65 13.36 -9.14 15.76
CA PHE A 65 12.08 -9.14 16.49
C PHE A 65 11.24 -7.91 16.17
N ALA A 66 11.85 -6.72 16.07
CA ALA A 66 11.13 -5.49 15.70
C ALA A 66 10.54 -5.57 14.28
N PHE A 67 11.29 -6.15 13.33
CA PHE A 67 10.81 -6.40 11.97
C PHE A 67 9.63 -7.36 11.98
N LEU A 68 9.71 -8.53 12.59
CA LEU A 68 8.56 -9.44 12.66
C LEU A 68 7.38 -8.88 13.47
N GLY A 69 7.68 -8.09 14.51
CA GLY A 69 6.69 -7.39 15.31
C GLY A 69 5.86 -6.39 14.51
N SER A 70 6.44 -5.67 13.54
CA SER A 70 5.69 -4.75 12.68
C SER A 70 4.69 -5.48 11.78
N TRP A 71 5.06 -6.64 11.24
CA TRP A 71 4.14 -7.51 10.48
C TRP A 71 3.02 -8.08 11.38
N LEU A 72 3.31 -8.38 12.64
CA LEU A 72 2.30 -8.80 13.62
C LEU A 72 1.31 -7.67 13.92
N ILE A 73 1.80 -6.45 14.18
CA ILE A 73 0.96 -5.25 14.39
C ILE A 73 0.04 -5.02 13.18
N THR A 74 0.59 -5.15 11.97
CA THR A 74 -0.18 -5.03 10.73
C THR A 74 -1.32 -6.04 10.68
N SER A 75 -1.03 -7.31 10.97
CA SER A 75 -2.03 -8.38 10.94
C SER A 75 -3.12 -8.17 11.99
N ILE A 76 -2.75 -7.71 13.19
CA ILE A 76 -3.69 -7.34 14.27
C ILE A 76 -4.59 -6.17 13.82
N SER A 77 -4.02 -5.18 13.14
CA SER A 77 -4.77 -4.02 12.66
C SER A 77 -5.89 -4.43 11.70
N TYR A 78 -5.65 -5.40 10.83
CA TYR A 78 -6.65 -5.89 9.88
C TYR A 78 -7.84 -6.61 10.54
N VAL A 79 -7.65 -7.24 11.71
CA VAL A 79 -8.72 -7.99 12.40
C VAL A 79 -9.56 -7.16 13.37
N LEU A 80 -9.25 -5.88 13.60
CA LEU A 80 -9.95 -5.03 14.58
C LEU A 80 -11.46 -4.88 14.31
N LEU A 81 -11.88 -4.95 13.04
CA LEU A 81 -13.29 -4.84 12.65
C LEU A 81 -14.01 -6.19 12.54
N ILE A 82 -13.42 -7.28 13.03
CA ILE A 82 -14.10 -8.59 13.03
C ILE A 82 -15.51 -8.46 13.62
N ARG A 83 -16.50 -9.02 12.93
CA ARG A 83 -17.96 -8.93 13.19
C ARG A 83 -18.64 -7.60 12.88
N GLN A 84 -17.90 -6.52 12.67
CA GLN A 84 -18.44 -5.21 12.30
C GLN A 84 -18.20 -4.83 10.82
N GLN A 85 -17.70 -5.76 10.01
CA GLN A 85 -17.44 -5.56 8.57
C GLN A 85 -18.70 -5.62 7.69
N ILE A 86 -19.81 -6.17 8.18
CA ILE A 86 -21.06 -6.34 7.43
C ILE A 86 -22.22 -5.80 8.25
N GLY A 87 -23.06 -4.97 7.63
CA GLY A 87 -24.25 -4.41 8.26
C GLY A 87 -24.07 -2.92 8.58
N PRO A 88 -24.57 -2.44 9.74
CA PRO A 88 -24.48 -1.03 10.09
C PRO A 88 -23.02 -0.58 10.28
N PRO A 89 -22.74 0.72 10.09
CA PRO A 89 -21.37 1.24 10.20
C PRO A 89 -20.79 0.97 11.60
N PRO A 90 -19.50 0.61 11.70
CA PRO A 90 -18.83 0.39 12.97
C PRO A 90 -18.71 1.68 13.78
N ASP A 91 -18.28 1.54 15.04
CA ASP A 91 -17.97 2.70 15.87
C ASP A 91 -16.88 3.58 15.20
N ARG A 92 -17.12 4.90 15.20
CA ARG A 92 -16.23 5.86 14.52
C ARG A 92 -14.81 5.82 15.10
N GLY A 93 -14.68 5.65 16.42
CA GLY A 93 -13.39 5.59 17.10
C GLY A 93 -12.58 4.37 16.68
N LEU A 94 -13.21 3.20 16.64
CA LEU A 94 -12.58 1.95 16.20
C LEU A 94 -12.13 2.01 14.73
N CYS A 95 -12.98 2.53 13.84
CA CYS A 95 -12.67 2.68 12.43
C CYS A 95 -11.49 3.65 12.21
N LEU A 96 -11.49 4.79 12.92
CA LEU A 96 -10.40 5.77 12.85
C LEU A 96 -9.08 5.17 13.35
N PHE A 97 -9.11 4.45 14.48
CA PHE A 97 -7.94 3.80 15.04
C PHE A 97 -7.36 2.75 14.08
N GLN A 98 -8.21 1.92 13.48
CA GLN A 98 -7.77 0.96 12.48
C GLN A 98 -7.11 1.65 11.28
N ALA A 99 -7.73 2.71 10.75
CA ALA A 99 -7.18 3.47 9.64
C ALA A 99 -5.80 4.06 9.96
N MET A 100 -5.63 4.65 11.15
CA MET A 100 -4.35 5.18 11.61
C MET A 100 -3.26 4.09 11.61
N LEU A 101 -3.56 2.90 12.11
CA LEU A 101 -2.61 1.79 12.13
C LEU A 101 -2.24 1.31 10.73
N ILE A 102 -3.23 1.13 9.85
CA ILE A 102 -3.01 0.66 8.47
C ILE A 102 -2.18 1.66 7.68
N TYR A 103 -2.47 2.96 7.78
CA TYR A 103 -1.75 3.99 7.06
C TYR A 103 -0.35 4.27 7.62
N SER A 104 -0.13 4.03 8.92
CA SER A 104 1.20 4.15 9.53
C SER A 104 2.12 2.98 9.19
N ASN A 105 1.55 1.83 8.79
CA ASN A 105 2.30 0.61 8.55
C ASN A 105 3.45 0.72 7.52
N PRO A 106 3.28 1.36 6.34
CA PRO A 106 4.37 1.48 5.37
C PRO A 106 5.62 2.14 5.97
N VAL A 107 5.44 3.13 6.83
CA VAL A 107 6.54 3.83 7.52
C VAL A 107 7.19 2.92 8.56
N LEU A 108 6.39 2.26 9.41
CA LEU A 108 6.89 1.33 10.41
C LEU A 108 7.67 0.17 9.77
N SER A 109 7.13 -0.40 8.70
CA SER A 109 7.75 -1.48 7.91
C SER A 109 9.07 -1.03 7.30
N ALA A 110 9.13 0.17 6.70
CA ALA A 110 10.35 0.71 6.13
C ALA A 110 11.45 0.94 7.19
N LEU A 111 11.10 1.54 8.33
CA LEU A 111 12.05 1.82 9.41
C LEU A 111 12.59 0.53 10.05
N THR A 112 11.71 -0.42 10.37
CA THR A 112 12.12 -1.71 10.95
C THR A 112 12.95 -2.54 9.97
N SER A 113 12.63 -2.50 8.68
CA SER A 113 13.45 -3.12 7.61
C SER A 113 14.83 -2.47 7.53
N LEU A 114 14.91 -1.15 7.54
CA LEU A 114 16.17 -0.41 7.51
C LEU A 114 17.04 -0.78 8.71
N SER A 115 16.49 -0.74 9.93
CA SER A 115 17.22 -1.12 11.14
C SER A 115 17.74 -2.54 11.08
N PHE A 116 16.92 -3.49 10.60
CA PHE A 116 17.32 -4.89 10.46
C PHE A 116 18.44 -5.07 9.41
N ILE A 117 18.32 -4.47 8.23
CA ILE A 117 19.35 -4.54 7.18
C ILE A 117 20.65 -3.89 7.63
N LEU A 118 20.58 -2.75 8.32
CA LEU A 118 21.74 -2.05 8.85
C LEU A 118 22.47 -2.92 9.87
N GLU A 119 21.75 -3.50 10.83
CA GLU A 119 22.36 -4.39 11.82
C GLU A 119 23.01 -5.62 11.16
N LEU A 120 22.34 -6.24 10.18
CA LEU A 120 22.92 -7.35 9.41
C LEU A 120 24.20 -6.95 8.67
N GLY A 121 24.22 -5.78 8.03
CA GLY A 121 25.37 -5.26 7.30
C GLY A 121 26.55 -4.93 8.20
N VAL A 122 26.29 -4.35 9.37
CA VAL A 122 27.33 -4.03 10.37
C VAL A 122 27.90 -5.30 10.99
N MET A 123 27.07 -6.31 11.32
CA MET A 123 27.55 -7.59 11.86
C MET A 123 28.32 -8.42 10.85
N ASN A 124 28.04 -8.26 9.56
CA ASN A 124 28.64 -9.04 8.49
C ASN A 124 29.11 -8.17 7.32
N PRO A 125 30.16 -7.36 7.49
CA PRO A 125 30.64 -6.43 6.47
C PRO A 125 30.96 -7.11 5.14
N GLN A 126 31.43 -8.36 5.18
CA GLN A 126 31.75 -9.18 4.00
C GLN A 126 30.55 -9.44 3.07
N TRP A 127 29.32 -9.29 3.56
CA TRP A 127 28.12 -9.47 2.75
C TRP A 127 27.75 -8.20 1.98
N VAL A 128 28.20 -7.04 2.40
CA VAL A 128 27.90 -5.79 1.69
C VAL A 128 28.85 -5.68 0.50
N ARG A 129 28.32 -5.86 -0.70
CA ARG A 129 29.09 -5.76 -1.95
C ARG A 129 28.43 -4.79 -2.91
N ARG A 130 29.26 -4.04 -3.63
CA ARG A 130 28.78 -3.24 -4.76
C ARG A 130 28.27 -4.18 -5.85
N ASP A 131 27.13 -3.85 -6.44
CA ASP A 131 26.63 -4.56 -7.61
C ASP A 131 27.65 -4.45 -8.78
N PRO A 132 27.79 -5.48 -9.65
CA PRO A 132 28.64 -5.38 -10.83
C PRO A 132 28.34 -4.17 -11.73
N SER A 133 27.12 -3.63 -11.73
CA SER A 133 26.78 -2.40 -12.46
C SER A 133 27.40 -1.13 -11.87
N GLY A 134 27.83 -1.17 -10.61
CA GLY A 134 28.42 -0.05 -9.89
C GLY A 134 27.43 0.98 -9.35
N LEU A 135 26.12 0.81 -9.58
CA LEU A 135 25.10 1.83 -9.29
C LEU A 135 24.56 1.79 -7.85
N TYR A 136 24.57 0.63 -7.20
CA TYR A 136 24.12 0.47 -5.81
C TYR A 136 24.85 -0.70 -5.09
N CYS A 137 24.63 -0.81 -3.78
CA CYS A 137 25.14 -1.88 -2.93
C CYS A 137 24.05 -2.90 -2.61
N HIS A 138 24.40 -4.18 -2.51
CA HIS A 138 23.49 -5.26 -2.15
C HIS A 138 24.11 -6.17 -1.07
N LEU A 139 23.26 -6.93 -0.38
CA LEU A 139 23.71 -7.99 0.52
C LEU A 139 23.90 -9.29 -0.27
N SER A 140 25.14 -9.75 -0.36
CA SER A 140 25.57 -10.94 -1.11
C SER A 140 25.26 -12.22 -0.32
N LYS A 141 23.97 -12.56 -0.22
CA LYS A 141 23.45 -13.85 0.25
C LYS A 141 22.54 -14.43 -0.83
N PRO A 142 23.07 -15.27 -1.74
CA PRO A 142 22.34 -15.68 -2.94
C PRO A 142 21.06 -16.46 -2.60
N ILE A 143 21.06 -17.27 -1.55
CA ILE A 143 19.91 -18.12 -1.21
C ILE A 143 18.72 -17.28 -0.75
N ALA A 144 18.92 -16.38 0.21
CA ALA A 144 17.81 -15.57 0.74
C ALA A 144 17.23 -14.67 -0.34
N LEU A 145 18.09 -14.00 -1.12
CA LEU A 145 17.67 -13.09 -2.17
C LEU A 145 16.91 -13.82 -3.29
N SER A 146 17.41 -14.98 -3.77
CA SER A 146 16.74 -15.76 -4.80
C SER A 146 15.40 -16.34 -4.33
N VAL A 147 15.32 -16.83 -3.10
CA VAL A 147 14.05 -17.34 -2.53
C VAL A 147 13.04 -16.21 -2.38
N THR A 148 13.44 -15.06 -1.85
CA THR A 148 12.54 -13.90 -1.74
C THR A 148 12.08 -13.40 -3.09
N SER A 149 12.97 -13.31 -4.08
CA SER A 149 12.60 -12.88 -5.44
C SER A 149 11.63 -13.85 -6.10
N ALA A 150 11.81 -15.17 -5.93
CA ALA A 150 10.88 -16.17 -6.44
C ALA A 150 9.47 -16.01 -5.83
N ILE A 151 9.39 -15.82 -4.51
CA ILE A 151 8.13 -15.60 -3.81
C ILE A 151 7.46 -14.31 -4.28
N VAL A 152 8.23 -13.21 -4.38
CA VAL A 152 7.70 -11.92 -4.85
C VAL A 152 7.16 -12.03 -6.28
N ILE A 153 7.86 -12.70 -7.19
CA ILE A 153 7.37 -12.93 -8.56
C ILE A 153 6.07 -13.72 -8.55
N ALA A 154 5.99 -14.80 -7.78
CA ALA A 154 4.78 -15.62 -7.67
C ALA A 154 3.59 -14.81 -7.15
N CYS A 155 3.80 -14.01 -6.09
CA CYS A 155 2.80 -13.10 -5.55
C CYS A 155 2.38 -12.03 -6.58
N MET A 156 3.34 -11.44 -7.31
CA MET A 156 3.06 -10.42 -8.33
C MET A 156 2.27 -10.99 -9.52
N VAL A 157 2.60 -12.20 -9.97
CA VAL A 157 1.81 -12.89 -11.01
C VAL A 157 0.38 -13.12 -10.53
N PHE A 158 0.20 -13.59 -9.29
CA PHE A 158 -1.13 -13.77 -8.70
C PHE A 158 -1.91 -12.46 -8.62
N LEU A 159 -1.28 -11.37 -8.18
CA LEU A 159 -1.91 -10.04 -8.13
C LEU A 159 -2.33 -9.55 -9.52
N LEU A 160 -1.49 -9.73 -10.54
CA LEU A 160 -1.84 -9.37 -11.91
C LEU A 160 -2.99 -10.21 -12.47
N LEU A 161 -3.09 -11.48 -12.10
CA LEU A 161 -4.25 -12.31 -12.44
C LEU A 161 -5.53 -11.75 -11.80
N LEU A 162 -5.47 -11.37 -10.52
CA LEU A 162 -6.61 -10.74 -9.85
C LEU A 162 -6.99 -9.41 -10.50
N GLU A 163 -6.01 -8.55 -10.80
CA GLU A 163 -6.24 -7.28 -11.49
C GLU A 163 -6.85 -7.49 -12.88
N ALA A 164 -6.36 -8.45 -13.66
CA ALA A 164 -6.91 -8.80 -14.96
C ALA A 164 -8.34 -9.34 -14.85
N LEU A 165 -8.64 -10.16 -13.84
CA LEU A 165 -10.00 -10.66 -13.59
C LEU A 165 -10.96 -9.54 -13.18
N VAL A 166 -10.51 -8.61 -12.34
CA VAL A 166 -11.29 -7.42 -11.95
C VAL A 166 -11.52 -6.53 -13.17
N ALA A 167 -10.50 -6.24 -13.96
CA ALA A 167 -10.59 -5.44 -15.17
C ALA A 167 -11.50 -6.10 -16.22
N PHE A 168 -11.40 -7.42 -16.41
CA PHE A 168 -12.26 -8.17 -17.30
C PHE A 168 -13.71 -8.15 -16.82
N THR A 169 -13.95 -8.37 -15.53
CA THR A 169 -15.30 -8.30 -14.94
C THR A 169 -15.87 -6.89 -15.07
N TYR A 170 -15.05 -5.86 -14.86
CA TYR A 170 -15.41 -4.47 -15.04
C TYR A 170 -15.76 -4.15 -16.50
N TYR A 171 -14.96 -4.62 -17.45
CA TYR A 171 -15.21 -4.44 -18.89
C TYR A 171 -16.45 -5.20 -19.36
N ARG A 172 -16.63 -6.44 -18.91
CA ARG A 172 -17.79 -7.27 -19.28
C ARG A 172 -19.10 -6.66 -18.79
N ASN A 173 -19.08 -6.07 -17.60
CA ASN A 173 -20.24 -5.40 -17.01
C ASN A 173 -20.26 -3.89 -17.27
N TRP A 174 -19.46 -3.38 -18.21
CA TRP A 174 -19.29 -1.93 -18.39
C TRP A 174 -20.61 -1.21 -18.73
N LYS A 175 -21.58 -1.90 -19.36
CA LYS A 175 -22.92 -1.38 -19.65
C LYS A 175 -23.72 -1.11 -18.38
N ILE A 176 -23.66 -2.00 -17.40
CA ILE A 176 -24.31 -1.83 -16.09
C ILE A 176 -23.64 -0.65 -15.38
N THR A 177 -22.31 -0.57 -15.43
CA THR A 177 -21.55 0.54 -14.87
C THR A 177 -21.86 1.89 -15.54
N GLN A 178 -22.16 1.88 -16.84
CA GLN A 178 -22.58 3.08 -17.58
C GLN A 178 -23.93 3.61 -17.07
N GLU A 179 -24.92 2.75 -16.84
CA GLU A 179 -26.21 3.16 -16.28
C GLU A 179 -26.07 3.77 -14.88
N PHE A 180 -25.24 3.18 -14.01
CA PHE A 180 -24.94 3.77 -12.70
C PHE A 180 -24.21 5.12 -12.79
N LYS A 181 -23.43 5.35 -13.85
CA LYS A 181 -22.69 6.60 -14.09
C LYS A 181 -23.60 7.75 -14.54
N GLU A 182 -24.74 7.44 -15.17
CA GLU A 182 -25.74 8.46 -15.52
C GLU A 182 -26.56 8.89 -14.30
N LEU A 183 -26.87 7.96 -13.38
CA LEU A 183 -27.58 8.25 -12.13
C LEU A 183 -26.72 8.99 -11.11
N ASN A 184 -25.49 8.54 -10.92
CA ASN A 184 -24.53 9.17 -10.03
C ASN A 184 -23.54 9.92 -10.91
N ARG A 185 -23.73 11.25 -11.02
CA ARG A 185 -22.99 12.24 -11.86
C ARG A 185 -21.48 12.34 -11.53
N SER A 186 -20.87 11.21 -11.20
CA SER A 186 -19.47 10.98 -10.91
C SER A 186 -18.79 10.64 -12.23
N SER A 187 -18.13 11.64 -12.80
CA SER A 187 -17.18 11.41 -13.88
C SER A 187 -16.07 10.53 -13.33
N VAL A 188 -16.13 9.22 -13.60
CA VAL A 188 -14.95 8.36 -13.52
C VAL A 188 -13.90 9.02 -14.39
N ASN A 189 -12.99 9.75 -13.73
CA ASN A 189 -12.10 10.69 -14.39
C ASN A 189 -11.15 9.90 -15.28
N PHE A 190 -10.96 10.34 -16.52
CA PHE A 190 -9.90 9.84 -17.40
C PHE A 190 -8.54 9.74 -16.66
N SER A 191 -8.32 10.64 -15.70
CA SER A 191 -7.19 10.63 -14.78
C SER A 191 -7.05 9.35 -13.94
N VAL A 192 -8.13 8.75 -13.44
CA VAL A 192 -8.10 7.52 -12.64
C VAL A 192 -7.71 6.32 -13.51
N THR A 193 -8.28 6.23 -14.72
CA THR A 193 -7.94 5.18 -15.70
C THR A 193 -6.49 5.28 -16.15
N VAL A 194 -5.98 6.49 -16.44
CA VAL A 194 -4.57 6.71 -16.81
C VAL A 194 -3.62 6.30 -15.68
N ARG A 195 -3.95 6.64 -14.43
CA ARG A 195 -3.14 6.25 -13.26
C ARG A 195 -3.13 4.74 -13.03
N PHE A 196 -4.28 4.08 -13.23
CA PHE A 196 -4.38 2.63 -13.14
C PHE A 196 -3.50 1.93 -14.19
N VAL A 197 -3.52 2.42 -15.44
CA VAL A 197 -2.65 1.90 -16.51
C VAL A 197 -1.17 2.15 -16.19
N ALA A 198 -0.82 3.34 -15.69
CA ALA A 198 0.56 3.67 -15.32
C ALA A 198 1.09 2.78 -14.18
N PHE A 199 0.25 2.50 -13.18
CA PHE A 199 0.60 1.61 -12.07
C PHE A 199 0.81 0.16 -12.56
N ASN A 200 -0.07 -0.34 -13.43
CA ASN A 200 0.06 -1.67 -14.05
C ASN A 200 1.35 -1.81 -14.85
N ILE A 201 1.75 -0.79 -15.62
CA ILE A 201 3.04 -0.78 -16.34
C ILE A 201 4.20 -0.95 -15.35
N GLY A 202 4.17 -0.26 -14.21
CA GLY A 202 5.17 -0.41 -13.14
C GLY A 202 5.27 -1.84 -12.60
N VAL A 203 4.13 -2.53 -12.44
CA VAL A 203 4.07 -3.93 -12.00
C VAL A 203 4.70 -4.87 -13.04
N PHE A 204 4.45 -4.65 -14.33
CA PHE A 204 5.12 -5.41 -15.40
C PHE A 204 6.63 -5.22 -15.38
N PHE A 205 7.12 -4.00 -15.17
CA PHE A 205 8.56 -3.76 -14.99
C PHE A 205 9.09 -4.51 -13.77
N ALA A 206 8.43 -4.44 -12.62
CA ALA A 206 8.86 -5.16 -11.41
C ALA A 206 8.97 -6.68 -11.65
N LEU A 207 8.05 -7.27 -12.43
CA LEU A 207 8.13 -8.68 -12.82
C LEU A 207 9.35 -8.97 -13.70
N THR A 208 9.61 -8.16 -14.72
CA THR A 208 10.78 -8.39 -15.60
C THR A 208 12.08 -8.32 -14.81
N PHE A 209 12.19 -7.39 -13.85
CA PHE A 209 13.32 -7.33 -12.91
C PHE A 209 13.41 -8.57 -12.00
N GLY A 210 12.28 -9.06 -11.50
CA GLY A 210 12.24 -10.29 -10.71
C GLY A 210 12.84 -11.46 -11.49
N PHE A 211 12.37 -11.70 -12.71
CA PHE A 211 12.91 -12.76 -13.57
C PHE A 211 14.37 -12.53 -13.93
N TRP A 212 14.76 -11.28 -14.16
CA TRP A 212 16.14 -10.90 -14.47
C TRP A 212 17.11 -11.23 -13.33
N SER A 213 16.64 -11.23 -12.08
CA SER A 213 17.45 -11.60 -10.91
C SER A 213 17.95 -13.06 -10.94
N PHE A 214 17.38 -13.91 -11.79
CA PHE A 214 17.81 -15.30 -11.99
C PHE A 214 18.81 -15.47 -13.15
N VAL A 215 19.02 -14.43 -13.97
CA VAL A 215 19.97 -14.47 -15.08
C VAL A 215 21.40 -14.28 -14.53
N PRO A 216 22.39 -15.09 -14.95
CA PRO A 216 23.76 -14.92 -14.49
C PRO A 216 24.28 -13.54 -14.89
N LYS A 217 24.72 -12.76 -13.88
CA LYS A 217 25.25 -11.39 -14.06
C LYS A 217 26.50 -11.32 -14.96
N THR A 218 27.11 -12.45 -15.27
CA THR A 218 28.28 -12.57 -16.16
C THR A 218 27.95 -12.37 -17.64
N LEU A 219 26.68 -12.47 -18.04
CA LEU A 219 26.26 -12.45 -19.45
C LEU A 219 25.62 -11.13 -19.89
N VAL A 220 25.27 -10.21 -18.97
CA VAL A 220 24.52 -9.00 -19.34
C VAL A 220 24.94 -7.74 -18.60
N ASN A 221 25.11 -6.66 -19.38
CA ASN A 221 25.45 -5.33 -18.89
C ASN A 221 24.23 -4.70 -18.19
N SER A 222 24.14 -4.91 -16.88
CA SER A 222 22.92 -4.69 -16.06
C SER A 222 22.61 -3.20 -15.76
N ALA A 223 23.56 -2.31 -16.04
CA ALA A 223 23.45 -0.89 -15.70
C ALA A 223 22.25 -0.16 -16.38
N ARG A 224 21.87 -0.56 -17.61
CA ARG A 224 20.72 0.05 -18.30
C ARG A 224 19.39 -0.28 -17.63
N LEU A 225 19.27 -1.49 -17.09
CA LEU A 225 18.08 -1.95 -16.39
C LEU A 225 18.00 -1.30 -15.01
N ASP A 226 19.11 -1.27 -14.27
CA ASP A 226 19.17 -0.58 -12.98
C ASP A 226 18.82 0.92 -13.09
N LEU A 227 19.22 1.57 -14.19
CA LEU A 227 18.83 2.96 -14.49
C LEU A 227 17.32 3.09 -14.73
N ALA A 228 16.72 2.15 -15.46
CA ALA A 228 15.28 2.12 -15.67
C ALA A 228 14.53 1.96 -14.33
N LEU A 229 15.02 1.11 -13.43
CA LEU A 229 14.46 0.95 -12.08
C LEU A 229 14.55 2.24 -11.26
N GLY A 230 15.69 2.91 -11.32
CA GLY A 230 15.90 4.21 -10.68
C GLY A 230 14.99 5.33 -11.19
N SER A 231 14.38 5.18 -12.37
CA SER A 231 13.42 6.14 -12.92
C SER A 231 11.98 5.94 -12.45
N LEU A 232 11.65 4.81 -11.80
CA LEU A 232 10.30 4.56 -11.28
C LEU A 232 9.79 5.65 -10.32
N PRO A 233 10.57 6.17 -9.36
CA PRO A 233 10.13 7.27 -8.51
C PRO A 233 9.84 8.55 -9.30
N LEU A 234 10.58 8.81 -10.39
CA LEU A 234 10.34 9.97 -11.25
C LEU A 234 9.01 9.81 -11.98
N ILE A 235 8.74 8.63 -12.55
CA ILE A 235 7.46 8.31 -13.19
C ILE A 235 6.31 8.45 -12.18
N ALA A 236 6.46 7.88 -10.98
CA ALA A 236 5.47 8.01 -9.92
C ALA A 236 5.24 9.47 -9.55
N SER A 237 6.31 10.27 -9.41
CA SER A 237 6.22 11.69 -9.11
C SER A 237 5.46 12.46 -10.19
N ILE A 238 5.65 12.14 -11.47
CA ILE A 238 4.91 12.77 -12.58
C ILE A 238 3.43 12.33 -12.53
N VAL A 239 3.15 11.05 -12.37
CA VAL A 239 1.78 10.50 -12.35
C VAL A 239 0.97 11.06 -11.17
N PHE A 240 1.55 11.08 -9.98
CA PHE A 240 0.89 11.60 -8.77
C PHE A 240 0.97 13.12 -8.65
N GLY A 241 2.01 13.76 -9.19
CA GLY A 241 2.15 15.22 -9.20
C GLY A 241 1.26 15.91 -10.23
N SER A 242 0.82 15.22 -11.28
CA SER A 242 0.01 15.81 -12.36
C SER A 242 -1.46 16.09 -11.98
N HIS A 243 -1.86 15.98 -10.72
CA HIS A 243 -3.25 16.26 -10.33
C HIS A 243 -3.50 17.77 -10.37
N LYS A 244 -4.69 18.16 -10.85
CA LYS A 244 -5.12 19.57 -10.89
C LYS A 244 -5.02 20.25 -9.53
N ASP A 245 -5.19 19.50 -8.46
CA ASP A 245 -5.14 20.03 -7.08
C ASP A 245 -3.71 20.49 -6.70
N PHE A 246 -2.68 19.73 -7.10
CA PHE A 246 -1.29 20.15 -6.89
C PHE A 246 -0.95 21.39 -7.73
N PHE A 247 -1.37 21.41 -9.00
CA PHE A 247 -1.15 22.57 -9.87
C PHE A 247 -1.84 23.84 -9.37
N ARG A 248 -3.06 23.74 -8.82
CA ARG A 248 -3.78 24.87 -8.23
C ARG A 248 -3.04 25.49 -7.04
N VAL A 249 -2.44 24.67 -6.19
CA VAL A 249 -1.62 25.13 -5.07
C VAL A 249 -0.32 25.77 -5.56
N TRP A 250 0.32 25.19 -6.58
CA TRP A 250 1.60 25.71 -7.10
C TRP A 250 1.43 26.98 -7.94
N PHE A 251 0.25 27.20 -8.53
CA PHE A 251 -0.05 28.38 -9.34
C PHE A 251 -1.34 29.09 -8.86
N PRO A 252 -1.31 29.78 -7.71
CA PRO A 252 -2.47 30.46 -7.13
C PRO A 252 -3.09 31.49 -8.08
N CYS A 253 -2.26 32.17 -8.90
CA CYS A 253 -2.70 33.20 -9.85
C CYS A 253 -3.65 32.67 -10.95
N LEU A 254 -3.68 31.37 -11.20
CA LEU A 254 -4.63 30.75 -12.15
C LEU A 254 -6.00 30.48 -11.50
N GLN A 255 -6.04 30.31 -10.18
CA GLN A 255 -7.25 30.06 -9.42
C GLN A 255 -8.13 31.31 -9.31
N ASP A 256 -7.51 32.48 -9.18
CA ASP A 256 -8.22 33.77 -9.16
C ASP A 256 -8.89 34.07 -10.51
N ARG A 257 -8.28 33.65 -11.64
CA ARG A 257 -8.87 33.82 -12.98
C ARG A 257 -10.07 32.91 -13.22
N GLU A 258 -10.09 31.68 -12.71
CA GLU A 258 -11.27 30.80 -12.78
C GLU A 258 -12.41 31.33 -11.91
N SER A 259 -12.12 31.82 -10.70
CA SER A 259 -13.12 32.38 -9.79
C SER A 259 -13.75 33.66 -10.35
N GLN A 260 -12.96 34.54 -10.98
CA GLN A 260 -13.50 35.72 -11.67
C GLN A 260 -14.38 35.36 -12.87
N LYS A 261 -14.03 34.31 -13.64
CA LYS A 261 -14.86 33.85 -14.77
C LYS A 261 -16.22 33.32 -14.33
N ASN A 262 -16.30 32.62 -13.20
CA ASN A 262 -17.56 32.07 -12.69
C ASN A 262 -18.50 33.12 -12.06
N ASN A 263 -17.97 34.28 -11.64
CA ASN A 263 -18.77 35.39 -11.12
C ASN A 263 -19.31 36.34 -12.21
N LEU A 264 -18.97 36.10 -13.47
CA LEU A 264 -19.35 36.90 -14.64
C LEU A 264 -20.44 36.24 -15.50
N TYR A 265 -21.01 35.11 -15.05
CA TYR A 265 -22.14 34.40 -15.66
C TYR A 265 -23.28 34.22 -14.66
#